data_AF-A0A3B1BGX6-F1
#
_entry.id   AF-A0A3B1BGX6-F1
#
_cell.length_a   1.000
_cell.length_b   1.000
_cell.length_c   1.000
_cell.angle_alpha   90.00
_cell.angle_beta   90.00
_cell.angle_gamma   90.00
#
_symmetry.space_group_name_H-M   'P 1'
#
loop_
_entity.id
_entity.type
_entity.pdbx_description
1 polymer ?
#
loop_
_entity_poly.entity_id
_entity_poly.type
_entity_poly.pdbx_seq_one_letter_code
_entity_poly.pdbx_strand_id
1 'polypeptide(L)'
;MGQHLDDLAESFLMSAFRGGQLRTMKANYQNRDGDIRIIRPMIYVRERQTRAFAEEVQLPIIADSCPACFGMPTEREHMKQLLASEEQHNKTLFKSLLTAMTPLLSKTDAQ
;
A
#
# COMPACT_ATOMS: atom_id res chain seq x y z
N MET A 1 -5.72 2.67 -9.95
CA MET A 1 -5.52 1.40 -9.21
C MET A 1 -6.04 1.57 -7.79
N GLY A 2 -6.60 0.51 -7.19
CA GLY A 2 -7.25 0.55 -5.88
C GLY A 2 -6.33 0.34 -4.67
N GLN A 3 -5.09 0.79 -4.73
CA GLN A 3 -4.16 0.64 -3.61
C GLN A 3 -4.49 1.64 -2.48
N HIS A 4 -4.47 1.14 -1.25
CA HIS A 4 -4.74 1.87 -0.01
C HIS A 4 -3.45 2.18 0.76
N LEU A 5 -3.54 2.96 1.85
CA LEU A 5 -2.41 3.39 2.67
C LEU A 5 -1.57 2.20 3.19
N ASP A 6 -2.21 1.09 3.53
CA ASP A 6 -1.53 -0.12 3.99
C ASP A 6 -0.58 -0.69 2.92
N ASP A 7 -1.00 -0.74 1.65
CA ASP A 7 -0.15 -1.21 0.54
C ASP A 7 1.09 -0.33 0.36
N LEU A 8 0.94 0.98 0.59
CA LEU A 8 2.03 1.95 0.51
C LEU A 8 3.02 1.75 1.66
N ALA A 9 2.54 1.50 2.87
CA ALA A 9 3.38 1.21 4.01
C ALA A 9 4.15 -0.11 3.83
N GLU A 10 3.47 -1.17 3.35
CA GLU A 10 4.10 -2.44 3.00
C GLU A 10 5.20 -2.24 1.96
N SER A 11 4.89 -1.54 0.87
CA SER A 11 5.86 -1.25 -0.20
C SER A 11 7.05 -0.42 0.27
N PHE A 12 6.81 0.51 1.20
CA PHE A 12 7.86 1.30 1.84
C PHE A 12 8.78 0.43 2.68
N LEU A 13 8.23 -0.41 3.57
CA LEU A 13 9.03 -1.30 4.40
C LEU A 13 9.82 -2.32 3.57
N MET A 14 9.20 -2.91 2.54
CA MET A 14 9.92 -3.78 1.60
C MET A 14 11.11 -3.05 0.97
N SER A 15 10.90 -1.82 0.48
CA SER A 15 11.96 -1.01 -0.14
C SER A 15 13.06 -0.64 0.85
N ALA A 16 12.70 -0.29 2.09
CA ALA A 16 13.65 0.09 3.12
C ALA A 16 14.45 -1.12 3.64
N PHE A 17 13.79 -2.25 3.93
CA PHE A 17 14.40 -3.39 4.62
C PHE A 17 15.19 -4.30 3.67
N ARG A 18 14.75 -4.42 2.41
CA ARG A 18 15.39 -5.30 1.42
C ARG A 18 16.13 -4.52 0.34
N GLY A 19 15.59 -3.36 -0.05
CA GLY A 19 16.14 -2.54 -1.13
C GLY A 19 17.07 -1.42 -0.67
N GLY A 20 17.14 -1.10 0.63
CA GLY A 20 17.90 0.04 1.15
C GLY A 20 17.45 1.40 0.57
N GLN A 21 16.20 1.51 0.13
CA GLN A 21 15.68 2.67 -0.60
C GLN A 21 14.52 3.33 0.13
N LEU A 22 14.56 4.66 0.22
CA LEU A 22 13.42 5.47 0.66
C LEU A 22 12.43 5.65 -0.50
N ARG A 23 11.66 4.61 -0.79
CA ARG A 23 10.72 4.57 -1.91
C ARG A 23 9.43 3.86 -1.53
N THR A 24 8.31 4.35 -2.04
CA THR A 24 7.01 3.66 -2.03
C THR A 24 6.28 3.94 -3.34
N MET A 25 5.03 3.48 -3.48
CA MET A 25 4.18 3.78 -4.63
C MET A 25 3.86 5.27 -4.71
N LYS A 26 3.94 5.85 -5.90
CA LYS A 26 3.58 7.26 -6.16
C LYS A 26 2.07 7.44 -6.12
N ALA A 27 1.58 8.61 -5.71
CA ALA A 27 0.15 8.92 -5.74
C ALA A 27 -0.41 8.89 -7.17
N ASN A 28 0.38 9.39 -8.12
CA ASN A 28 0.09 9.34 -9.54
C ASN A 28 1.39 9.33 -10.36
N TYR A 29 1.33 8.83 -11.60
CA TYR A 29 2.42 8.87 -12.58
C TYR A 29 1.85 8.70 -13.99
N GLN A 30 2.59 9.12 -15.01
CA GLN A 30 2.29 8.75 -16.40
C GLN A 30 2.94 7.41 -16.74
N ASN A 31 2.29 6.60 -17.58
CA ASN A 31 2.93 5.44 -18.18
C ASN A 31 4.11 5.87 -19.06
N ARG A 32 4.89 4.89 -19.54
CA ARG A 32 6.10 5.15 -20.34
C ARG A 32 5.81 5.91 -21.64
N ASP A 33 4.67 5.63 -22.27
CA ASP A 33 4.27 6.25 -23.53
C ASP A 33 3.67 7.67 -23.34
N GLY A 34 3.42 8.08 -22.09
CA GLY A 34 2.96 9.42 -21.72
C GLY A 34 1.48 9.70 -21.99
N ASP A 35 0.74 8.73 -22.55
CA ASP A 35 -0.65 8.87 -22.95
C ASP A 35 -1.66 8.51 -21.84
N ILE A 36 -1.23 7.76 -20.81
CA ILE A 36 -2.07 7.34 -19.70
C ILE A 36 -1.52 7.84 -18.37
N ARG A 37 -2.33 8.58 -17.61
CA ARG A 37 -2.06 8.93 -16.22
C ARG A 37 -2.69 7.90 -15.28
N ILE A 38 -1.85 7.19 -14.53
CA ILE A 38 -2.27 6.29 -13.47
C ILE A 38 -2.46 7.11 -12.19
N ILE A 39 -3.63 6.98 -11.57
CA ILE A 39 -3.94 7.55 -10.25
C ILE A 39 -4.25 6.45 -9.23
N ARG A 40 -3.93 6.74 -7.97
CA ARG A 40 -4.33 5.96 -6.80
C ARG A 40 -5.22 6.83 -5.93
N PRO A 41 -6.56 6.71 -5.99
CA PRO A 41 -7.44 7.58 -5.22
C PRO A 41 -7.47 7.23 -3.72
N MET A 42 -7.10 6.00 -3.34
CA MET A 42 -7.25 5.49 -1.98
C MET A 42 -5.98 5.59 -1.11
N ILE A 43 -4.96 6.37 -1.50
CA ILE A 43 -3.66 6.39 -0.79
C ILE A 43 -3.74 6.82 0.68
N TYR A 44 -4.82 7.50 1.06
CA TYR A 44 -5.05 7.99 2.41
C TYR A 44 -6.04 7.11 3.20
N VAL A 45 -6.64 6.12 2.54
CA VAL A 45 -7.65 5.23 3.12
C VAL A 45 -6.96 4.01 3.71
N ARG A 46 -7.37 3.55 4.88
CA ARG A 46 -6.87 2.30 5.51
C ARG A 46 -7.62 1.08 4.95
N GLU A 47 -6.97 -0.08 4.85
CA GLU A 47 -7.59 -1.34 4.43
C GLU A 47 -8.83 -1.69 5.28
N ARG A 48 -8.76 -1.43 6.59
CA ARG A 48 -9.91 -1.66 7.49
C ARG A 48 -11.14 -0.83 7.13
N GLN A 49 -10.97 0.36 6.54
CA GLN A 49 -12.07 1.22 6.14
C GLN A 49 -12.72 0.72 4.86
N THR A 50 -11.91 0.28 3.88
CA THR A 50 -12.45 -0.32 2.64
C THR A 50 -13.18 -1.63 2.92
N ARG A 51 -12.65 -2.45 3.85
CA ARG A 51 -13.33 -3.68 4.31
C ARG A 51 -14.67 -3.38 4.96
N ALA A 52 -14.69 -2.49 5.96
CA ALA A 52 -15.92 -2.12 6.67
C ALA A 52 -17.00 -1.58 5.71
N PHE A 53 -16.60 -0.73 4.76
CA PHE A 53 -17.52 -0.21 3.75
C PHE A 53 -18.08 -1.30 2.83
N ALA A 54 -17.24 -2.25 2.39
CA ALA A 54 -17.68 -3.35 1.54
C ALA A 54 -18.67 -4.26 2.27
N GLU A 55 -18.46 -4.52 3.55
CA GLU A 55 -19.36 -5.30 4.40
C GLU A 55 -20.70 -4.57 4.63
N GLU A 56 -20.66 -3.28 4.95
CA GLU A 56 -21.85 -2.46 5.21
C GLU A 56 -22.77 -2.35 3.99
N VAL A 57 -22.18 -2.13 2.80
CA VAL A 57 -22.92 -1.97 1.54
C VAL A 57 -23.14 -3.30 0.82
N GLN A 58 -22.71 -4.41 1.42
CA GLN A 58 -22.87 -5.78 0.88
C GLN A 58 -22.28 -5.94 -0.53
N LEU A 59 -21.12 -5.33 -0.77
CA LEU A 59 -20.40 -5.48 -2.03
C LEU A 59 -19.88 -6.92 -2.19
N PRO A 60 -19.87 -7.49 -3.41
CA PRO A 60 -19.28 -8.80 -3.66
C PRO A 60 -17.76 -8.75 -3.45
N ILE A 61 -17.26 -9.45 -2.44
CA ILE A 61 -15.82 -9.56 -2.13
C ILE A 61 -15.27 -10.84 -2.75
N ILE A 62 -14.29 -10.72 -3.63
CA ILE A 62 -13.56 -11.85 -4.21
C ILE A 62 -12.30 -12.05 -3.37
N ALA A 63 -12.18 -13.20 -2.70
CA ALA A 63 -10.94 -13.58 -2.01
C ALA A 63 -9.85 -13.89 -3.04
N ASP A 64 -8.60 -13.52 -2.75
CA ASP A 64 -7.46 -13.69 -3.66
C ASP A 64 -7.39 -15.11 -4.22
N SER A 65 -7.60 -15.23 -5.54
CA SER A 65 -7.62 -16.50 -6.27
C SER A 65 -6.35 -16.72 -7.10
N CYS A 66 -5.27 -16.00 -6.79
CA CYS A 66 -4.02 -16.08 -7.54
C CYS A 66 -3.25 -17.37 -7.22
N PRO A 67 -3.03 -18.28 -8.19
CA PRO A 67 -2.33 -19.54 -7.96
C PRO A 67 -0.87 -19.36 -7.48
N ALA A 68 -0.25 -18.23 -7.80
CA ALA A 68 1.12 -17.91 -7.39
C ALA A 68 1.23 -17.48 -5.91
N CYS A 69 0.11 -17.18 -5.24
CA CYS A 69 0.08 -16.80 -3.83
C CYS A 69 0.07 -18.00 -2.87
N PHE A 70 -0.03 -19.24 -3.37
CA PHE A 70 -0.06 -20.47 -2.54
C PHE A 70 1.34 -21.02 -2.17
N GLY A 71 2.42 -20.43 -2.67
CA GLY A 71 3.79 -20.86 -2.37
C GLY A 71 4.48 -19.96 -1.35
N MET A 72 4.54 -20.38 -0.09
CA MET A 72 5.17 -19.68 1.06
C MET A 72 4.63 -18.24 1.32
N PRO A 73 4.64 -17.76 2.58
CA PRO A 73 4.23 -16.38 2.85
C PRO A 73 5.13 -15.41 2.07
N THR A 74 4.52 -14.60 1.20
CA THR A 74 5.25 -13.60 0.42
C THR A 74 5.86 -12.55 1.36
N GLU A 75 6.95 -11.90 0.96
CA GLU A 75 7.53 -10.78 1.73
C GLU A 75 6.50 -9.69 2.06
N ARG A 76 5.49 -9.50 1.21
CA ARG A 76 4.38 -8.59 1.45
C ARG A 76 3.54 -9.03 2.65
N GLU A 77 3.20 -10.31 2.75
CA GLU A 77 2.47 -10.87 3.89
C GLU A 77 3.26 -10.70 5.19
N HIS A 78 4.59 -10.90 5.15
CA HIS A 78 5.44 -10.65 6.30
C HIS A 78 5.40 -9.18 6.75
N MET A 79 5.50 -8.22 5.82
CA MET A 79 5.40 -6.79 6.14
C MET A 79 4.02 -6.41 6.69
N LYS A 80 2.95 -7.01 6.15
CA LYS A 80 1.58 -6.79 6.63
C LYS A 80 1.42 -7.22 8.08
N GLN A 81 1.91 -8.41 8.43
CA GLN A 81 1.89 -8.92 9.81
C GLN A 81 2.73 -8.06 10.75
N LEU A 82 3.91 -7.60 10.31
CA LEU A 82 4.76 -6.70 11.07
C LEU A 82 4.04 -5.38 11.39
N LEU A 83 3.45 -4.74 10.38
CA LEU A 83 2.69 -3.49 10.53
C LEU A 83 1.48 -3.67 11.46
N ALA A 84 0.77 -4.79 11.33
CA ALA A 84 -0.38 -5.09 12.19
C ALA A 84 0.04 -5.27 13.65
N SER A 85 1.14 -5.97 13.92
CA SER A 85 1.70 -6.13 15.26
C SER A 85 2.16 -4.80 15.85
N GLU A 86 2.83 -3.97 15.06
CA GLU A 86 3.32 -2.67 15.52
C GLU A 86 2.16 -1.69 15.77
N GLU A 87 1.10 -1.69 14.95
CA GLU A 87 -0.10 -0.86 15.17
C GLU A 87 -0.84 -1.23 16.47
N GLN A 88 -0.70 -2.46 16.96
CA GLN A 88 -1.25 -2.83 18.27
C GLN A 88 -0.59 -2.03 19.40
N HIS A 89 0.73 -1.82 19.32
CA HIS A 89 1.53 -1.10 20.31
C HIS A 89 1.51 0.42 20.08
N ASN A 90 1.56 0.85 18.81
CA ASN A 90 1.56 2.25 18.41
C ASN A 90 0.33 2.57 17.54
N LYS A 91 -0.75 3.03 18.18
CA LYS A 91 -2.00 3.41 17.50
C LYS A 91 -1.85 4.55 16.49
N THR A 92 -0.76 5.31 16.56
CA THR A 92 -0.48 6.41 15.62
C THR A 92 0.43 6.02 14.46
N LEU A 93 0.87 4.75 14.42
CA LEU A 93 1.85 4.23 13.45
C LEU A 93 1.55 4.69 12.02
N PHE A 94 0.34 4.44 11.51
CA PHE A 94 0.00 4.76 10.14
C PHE A 94 -0.12 6.25 9.85
N LYS A 95 -0.43 7.08 10.86
CA LYS A 95 -0.35 8.54 10.73
C LYS A 95 1.10 8.99 10.59
N SER A 96 1.99 8.42 11.40
CA SER A 96 3.43 8.69 11.33
C SER A 96 4.03 8.22 10.02
N LEU A 97 3.70 7.00 9.56
CA LEU A 97 4.12 6.46 8.28
C LEU A 97 3.61 7.31 7.12
N LEU A 98 2.34 7.72 7.12
CA LEU A 98 1.80 8.61 6.09
C LEU A 98 2.60 9.92 6.02
N THR A 99 2.88 10.54 7.18
CA THR A 99 3.67 11.77 7.26
C THR A 99 5.07 11.55 6.69
N ALA A 100 5.75 10.46 7.10
CA ALA A 100 7.08 10.11 6.64
C ALA A 100 7.14 9.81 5.13
N MET A 101 6.10 9.17 4.59
CA MET A 101 6.01 8.81 3.18
C MET A 101 5.55 9.98 2.29
N THR A 102 4.90 11.01 2.83
CA THR A 102 4.32 12.13 2.06
C THR A 102 5.29 12.72 1.02
N PRO A 103 6.57 13.01 1.34
CA PRO A 103 7.53 13.51 0.36
C PRO A 103 7.87 12.52 -0.77
N LEU A 104 7.59 11.22 -0.58
CA LEU A 104 7.82 10.17 -1.56
C LEU A 104 6.61 9.98 -2.50
N LEU A 105 5.43 10.46 -2.11
CA LEU A 105 4.18 10.31 -2.89
C LEU A 105 4.12 11.27 -4.08
N SER A 106 4.76 12.43 -3.95
CA SER A 106 4.72 13.55 -4.91
C SER A 106 5.94 13.63 -5.84
N LYS A 107 6.98 12.81 -5.61
CA LYS A 107 8.13 12.75 -6.54
C LYS A 107 7.71 12.12 -7.87
N THR A 108 7.08 12.90 -8.74
CA THR A 108 7.42 12.93 -10.17
C THR A 108 8.93 13.10 -10.17
N ASP A 109 9.71 12.05 -10.43
CA ASP A 109 10.22 11.90 -11.77
C ASP A 109 10.28 10.44 -12.19
N ALA A 110 9.88 10.18 -13.42
CA ALA A 110 10.62 9.26 -14.24
C ALA A 110 11.89 10.02 -14.66
N GLN A 111 13.01 9.72 -14.00
CA GLN A 111 14.32 9.84 -14.62
C GLN A 111 14.78 8.40 -14.86
#